data_AF-A0A9D6PSN9-F1
#
_entry.id   AF-A0A9D6PSN9-F1
#
_cell.length_a   1.000
_cell.length_b   1.000
_cell.length_c   1.000
_cell.angle_alpha   90.00
_cell.angle_beta   90.00
_cell.angle_gamma   90.00
#
_symmetry.space_group_name_H-M   'P 1'
#
loop_
_entity.id
_entity.type
_entity.pdbx_description
1 polymer ?
#
loop_
_entity_poly.entity_id
_entity_poly.type
_entity_poly.pdbx_seq_one_letter_code
_entity_poly.pdbx_strand_id
1 'polypeptide(L)'
;MCVKKCKLCPRMNDSARILGLSSGTLDAKIMFIGEAPGRLGADSTGIPFHGDRAGDNFENLLEFSGISREDLFITNAVLCNPKDEKGNNSPPNKVEINNCSNYLQEQIDLINPTIVVTLGANALKATGLIEVHDLTLKDSVRTAVDWYGRSLIPLYHPGQRAMLHRSLPNQRSDYQFLAEQIRRIGVKKRKVHGKTNETLVDVVKAILSVNGDTSYFALHKLVYLLELGFSEEFGDRLTGAYFIRQKDGPYCTDLHITKLKNAIDNLKIIKNGVSLVLGLPPKDLFDEGESLFSARTKVDQFINKKILEFRNKTNAEIKTRVYLTKPMKNILKQEKIKKINMYNAPIIFE
;
A
#
# COMPACT_ATOMS: atom_id res chain seq x y z
N MET A 1 -12.98 -7.80 23.85
CA MET A 1 -14.36 -7.20 23.74
C MET A 1 -14.63 -6.84 22.26
N CYS A 2 -15.87 -6.79 21.73
CA CYS A 2 -16.07 -6.49 20.29
C CYS A 2 -15.95 -4.99 19.97
N VAL A 3 -14.86 -4.59 19.30
CA VAL A 3 -14.58 -3.18 18.92
C VAL A 3 -15.75 -2.53 18.17
N LYS A 4 -16.41 -3.24 17.26
CA LYS A 4 -17.53 -2.71 16.45
C LYS A 4 -18.74 -2.24 17.27
N LYS A 5 -18.93 -2.78 18.48
CA LYS A 5 -20.06 -2.44 19.37
C LYS A 5 -19.67 -1.48 20.49
N CYS A 6 -18.43 -0.99 20.52
CA CYS A 6 -17.95 -0.10 21.56
C CYS A 6 -18.69 1.26 21.54
N LYS A 7 -19.12 1.71 22.73
CA LYS A 7 -19.80 2.99 22.99
C LYS A 7 -19.25 3.75 24.20
N LEU A 8 -18.03 3.43 24.65
CA LEU A 8 -17.44 4.00 25.87
C LEU A 8 -17.17 5.52 25.78
N CYS A 9 -17.15 6.09 24.56
CA CYS A 9 -16.82 7.49 24.33
C CYS A 9 -17.97 8.17 23.54
N PRO A 10 -18.88 8.90 24.22
CA PRO A 10 -20.09 9.44 23.60
C PRO A 10 -19.87 10.29 22.35
N ARG A 11 -18.86 11.19 22.35
CA ARG A 11 -18.58 12.08 21.20
C ARG A 11 -18.02 11.38 19.95
N MET A 12 -17.75 10.08 20.04
CA MET A 12 -17.20 9.28 18.96
C MET A 12 -18.15 8.14 18.53
N ASN A 13 -19.38 8.12 19.05
CA ASN A 13 -20.35 7.07 18.76
C ASN A 13 -20.72 6.98 17.28
N ASP A 14 -20.67 8.10 16.56
CA ASP A 14 -20.97 8.20 15.13
C ASP A 14 -19.73 8.03 14.24
N SER A 15 -18.55 7.88 14.84
CA SER A 15 -17.30 7.65 14.10
C SER A 15 -17.14 6.18 13.75
N ALA A 16 -16.45 5.90 12.64
CA ALA A 16 -16.08 4.56 12.27
C ALA A 16 -15.06 3.99 13.28
N ARG A 17 -15.16 2.68 13.51
CA ARG A 17 -14.23 1.95 14.38
C ARG A 17 -13.17 1.32 13.51
N ILE A 18 -11.99 1.93 13.47
CA ILE A 18 -10.93 1.58 12.53
C ILE A 18 -10.07 0.47 13.09
N LEU A 19 -10.49 -0.77 12.84
CA LEU A 19 -9.71 -1.98 13.08
C LEU A 19 -10.22 -3.11 12.18
N GLY A 20 -9.35 -3.73 11.41
CA GLY A 20 -9.71 -4.83 10.52
C GLY A 20 -8.59 -5.24 9.58
N LEU A 21 -8.91 -5.95 8.50
CA LEU A 21 -7.93 -6.40 7.50
C LEU A 21 -7.13 -5.24 6.87
N SER A 22 -7.72 -4.04 6.83
CA SER A 22 -7.06 -2.81 6.36
C SER A 22 -5.93 -2.31 7.27
N SER A 23 -5.87 -2.82 8.51
CA SER A 23 -4.76 -2.54 9.44
C SER A 23 -3.49 -3.28 9.06
N GLY A 24 -3.56 -4.42 8.36
CA GLY A 24 -2.39 -5.18 7.93
C GLY A 24 -2.40 -6.63 8.38
N THR A 25 -1.27 -7.31 8.20
CA THR A 25 -1.12 -8.75 8.49
C THR A 25 -0.96 -9.02 9.99
N LEU A 26 -1.51 -10.15 10.48
CA LEU A 26 -1.35 -10.56 11.87
C LEU A 26 0.09 -11.00 12.22
N ASP A 27 0.89 -11.35 11.21
CA ASP A 27 2.29 -11.77 11.38
C ASP A 27 3.28 -10.60 11.35
N ALA A 28 2.78 -9.35 11.36
CA ALA A 28 3.59 -8.16 11.17
C ALA A 28 4.63 -8.03 12.28
N LYS A 29 5.91 -7.90 11.87
CA LYS A 29 7.02 -7.67 12.82
C LYS A 29 7.14 -6.22 13.25
N ILE A 30 6.42 -5.33 12.58
CA ILE A 30 6.43 -3.89 12.84
C ILE A 30 4.99 -3.42 12.97
N MET A 31 4.67 -2.77 14.09
CA MET A 31 3.38 -2.13 14.30
C MET A 31 3.55 -0.61 14.38
N PHE A 32 2.74 0.14 13.63
CA PHE A 32 2.61 1.59 13.77
C PHE A 32 1.36 1.93 14.58
N ILE A 33 1.49 2.84 15.54
CA ILE A 33 0.40 3.32 16.38
C ILE A 33 0.28 4.84 16.17
N GLY A 34 -0.79 5.26 15.49
CA GLY A 34 -1.20 6.66 15.39
C GLY A 34 -1.98 7.15 16.60
N GLU A 35 -2.37 8.42 16.57
CA GLU A 35 -3.18 9.02 17.64
C GLU A 35 -4.64 8.59 17.55
N ALA A 36 -5.29 8.91 16.42
CA ALA A 36 -6.67 8.57 16.15
C ALA A 36 -6.97 8.67 14.63
N PRO A 37 -8.01 8.00 14.12
CA PRO A 37 -8.50 8.19 12.77
C PRO A 37 -8.76 9.65 12.43
N GLY A 38 -8.42 10.11 11.23
CA GLY A 38 -8.81 11.42 10.72
C GLY A 38 -10.18 11.39 10.04
N ARG A 39 -11.00 12.45 10.19
CA ARG A 39 -12.35 12.58 9.61
C ARG A 39 -12.40 12.32 8.11
N LEU A 40 -11.54 12.99 7.33
CA LEU A 40 -11.44 12.80 5.87
C LEU A 40 -10.61 11.58 5.49
N GLY A 41 -9.85 11.05 6.45
CA GLY A 41 -8.96 9.91 6.26
C GLY A 41 -9.61 8.60 6.69
N ALA A 42 -9.04 7.98 7.71
CA ALA A 42 -9.46 6.65 8.17
C ALA A 42 -10.93 6.58 8.60
N ASP A 43 -11.52 7.64 9.18
CA ASP A 43 -12.95 7.66 9.57
C ASP A 43 -13.88 7.48 8.36
N SER A 44 -13.47 8.01 7.20
CA SER A 44 -14.22 7.90 5.95
C SER A 44 -13.85 6.66 5.13
N THR A 45 -12.58 6.26 5.15
CA THR A 45 -12.05 5.20 4.26
C THR A 45 -12.02 3.82 4.90
N GLY A 46 -12.06 3.72 6.23
CA GLY A 46 -11.85 2.45 6.93
C GLY A 46 -10.39 1.98 6.98
N ILE A 47 -9.45 2.76 6.45
CA ILE A 47 -8.04 2.39 6.30
C ILE A 47 -7.17 3.34 7.14
N PRO A 48 -6.38 2.84 8.12
CA PRO A 48 -5.48 3.67 8.92
C PRO A 48 -4.48 4.46 8.05
N PHE A 49 -4.23 5.73 8.38
CA PHE A 49 -3.31 6.60 7.65
C PHE A 49 -3.55 6.61 6.14
N HIS A 50 -4.80 6.79 5.71
CA HIS A 50 -5.16 6.83 4.30
C HIS A 50 -6.32 7.80 4.05
N GLY A 51 -6.33 8.45 2.88
CA GLY A 51 -7.41 9.35 2.44
C GLY A 51 -7.31 10.79 2.93
N ASP A 52 -6.31 11.11 3.76
CA ASP A 52 -5.99 12.49 4.14
C ASP A 52 -4.50 12.81 3.95
N ARG A 53 -4.14 14.07 4.14
CA ARG A 53 -2.78 14.56 3.92
C ARG A 53 -1.75 13.93 4.88
N ALA A 54 -2.18 13.48 6.06
CA ALA A 54 -1.29 12.78 6.98
C ALA A 54 -1.01 11.36 6.48
N GLY A 55 -2.02 10.69 5.92
CA GLY A 55 -1.86 9.42 5.21
C GLY A 55 -0.95 9.53 4.00
N ASP A 56 -1.16 10.53 3.14
CA ASP A 56 -0.27 10.76 1.98
C ASP A 56 1.19 10.96 2.40
N ASN A 57 1.43 11.74 3.45
CA ASN A 57 2.77 11.94 4.00
C ASN A 57 3.36 10.66 4.59
N PHE A 58 2.54 9.86 5.29
CA PHE A 58 2.95 8.57 5.84
C PHE A 58 3.43 7.62 4.74
N GLU A 59 2.65 7.47 3.67
CA GLU A 59 3.02 6.64 2.52
C GLU A 59 4.33 7.12 1.86
N ASN A 60 4.48 8.42 1.67
CA ASN A 60 5.72 8.99 1.11
C ASN A 60 6.96 8.70 1.97
N LEU A 61 6.81 8.67 3.31
CA LEU A 61 7.89 8.37 4.23
C LEU A 61 8.24 6.87 4.24
N LEU A 62 7.24 5.99 4.14
CA LEU A 62 7.44 4.55 3.95
C LEU A 62 8.16 4.25 2.63
N GLU A 63 7.69 4.84 1.52
CA GLU A 63 8.30 4.67 0.20
C GLU A 63 9.77 5.14 0.20
N PHE A 64 10.02 6.33 0.76
CA PHE A 64 11.36 6.89 0.87
C PHE A 64 12.33 5.98 1.65
N SER A 65 11.84 5.32 2.69
CA SER A 65 12.64 4.42 3.53
C SER A 65 12.66 2.97 3.03
N GLY A 66 11.93 2.67 1.95
CA GLY A 66 11.84 1.35 1.35
C GLY A 66 11.16 0.32 2.26
N ILE A 67 10.24 0.77 3.12
CA ILE A 67 9.38 -0.05 3.98
C ILE A 67 8.08 -0.30 3.24
N SER A 68 7.70 -1.58 3.06
CA SER A 68 6.42 -1.93 2.44
C SER A 68 5.30 -1.84 3.46
N ARG A 69 4.20 -1.17 3.13
CA ARG A 69 3.00 -1.12 3.97
C ARG A 69 2.44 -2.52 4.27
N GLU A 70 2.57 -3.44 3.33
CA GLU A 70 2.05 -4.81 3.44
C GLU A 70 2.74 -5.63 4.54
N ASP A 71 3.95 -5.23 4.95
CA ASP A 71 4.72 -5.88 6.02
C ASP A 71 4.39 -5.31 7.41
N LEU A 72 3.47 -4.33 7.48
CA LEU A 72 3.16 -3.58 8.70
C LEU A 72 1.78 -3.96 9.24
N PHE A 73 1.60 -3.77 10.54
CA PHE A 73 0.30 -3.58 11.15
C PHE A 73 0.16 -2.12 11.59
N ILE A 74 -0.90 -1.44 11.17
CA ILE A 74 -1.10 -0.01 11.41
C ILE A 74 -2.41 0.15 12.17
N THR A 75 -2.34 0.82 13.32
CA THR A 75 -3.49 1.08 14.18
C THR A 75 -3.37 2.47 14.82
N ASN A 76 -4.28 2.81 15.73
CA ASN A 76 -4.27 4.04 16.48
C ASN A 76 -4.51 3.77 17.98
N ALA A 77 -4.04 4.69 18.83
CA ALA A 77 -4.29 4.67 20.26
C ALA A 77 -5.79 4.73 20.59
N VAL A 78 -6.55 5.51 19.81
CA VAL A 78 -8.02 5.52 19.84
C VAL A 78 -8.54 5.09 18.48
N LEU A 79 -9.46 4.13 18.44
CA LEU A 79 -9.95 3.52 17.20
C LEU A 79 -11.07 4.30 16.50
N CYS A 80 -11.52 5.41 17.07
CA CYS A 80 -12.58 6.26 16.54
C CYS A 80 -12.09 7.70 16.35
N ASN A 81 -12.63 8.44 15.37
CA ASN A 81 -12.29 9.86 15.18
C ASN A 81 -12.89 10.73 16.30
N PRO A 82 -12.07 11.46 17.08
CA PRO A 82 -12.54 12.42 18.07
C PRO A 82 -12.88 13.74 17.38
N LYS A 83 -14.15 14.15 17.46
CA LYS A 83 -14.66 15.38 16.83
C LYS A 83 -14.81 16.49 17.86
N ASP A 84 -14.51 17.73 17.48
CA ASP A 84 -14.92 18.92 18.23
C ASP A 84 -16.41 19.24 17.98
N GLU A 85 -16.94 20.24 18.66
CA GLU A 85 -18.35 20.68 18.53
C GLU A 85 -18.70 21.13 17.10
N LYS A 86 -17.70 21.48 16.28
CA LYS A 86 -17.85 21.88 14.87
C LYS A 86 -17.66 20.70 13.91
N GLY A 87 -17.44 19.49 14.43
CA GLY A 87 -17.20 18.28 13.64
C GLY A 87 -15.79 18.17 13.05
N ASN A 88 -14.81 18.96 13.51
CA ASN A 88 -13.42 18.86 13.08
C ASN A 88 -12.62 17.86 13.91
N ASN A 89 -11.48 17.40 13.38
CA ASN A 89 -10.55 16.55 14.11
C ASN A 89 -10.05 17.26 15.37
N SER A 90 -10.21 16.58 16.50
CA SER A 90 -9.75 17.01 17.81
C SER A 90 -8.89 15.90 18.43
N PRO A 91 -7.86 16.22 19.24
CA PRO A 91 -7.11 15.21 19.98
C PRO A 91 -8.02 14.39 20.91
N PRO A 92 -7.73 13.10 21.14
CA PRO A 92 -8.41 12.34 22.16
C PRO A 92 -7.98 12.84 23.54
N ASN A 93 -8.90 12.84 24.50
CA ASN A 93 -8.61 13.15 25.89
C ASN A 93 -8.09 11.91 26.64
N LYS A 94 -7.63 12.10 27.88
CA LYS A 94 -7.07 11.01 28.70
C LYS A 94 -8.04 9.84 28.91
N VAL A 95 -9.33 10.13 29.14
CA VAL A 95 -10.36 9.11 29.36
C VAL A 95 -10.57 8.28 28.10
N GLU A 96 -10.56 8.91 26.93
CA GLU A 96 -10.74 8.24 25.64
C GLU A 96 -9.58 7.33 25.28
N ILE A 97 -8.35 7.78 25.54
CA ILE A 97 -7.16 6.94 25.41
C ILE A 97 -7.24 5.76 26.38
N ASN A 98 -7.59 6.01 27.64
CA ASN A 98 -7.74 4.96 28.65
C ASN A 98 -8.80 3.92 28.26
N ASN A 99 -9.96 4.36 27.75
CA ASN A 99 -11.02 3.48 27.27
C ASN A 99 -10.57 2.58 26.10
N CYS A 100 -9.62 3.05 25.27
CA CYS A 100 -9.08 2.29 24.15
C CYS A 100 -7.81 1.50 24.48
N SER A 101 -7.18 1.75 25.63
CA SER A 101 -5.90 1.13 26.02
C SER A 101 -5.96 -0.40 26.03
N ASN A 102 -7.02 -1.00 26.58
CA ASN A 102 -7.22 -2.45 26.58
C ASN A 102 -7.29 -3.02 25.15
N TYR A 103 -7.95 -2.32 24.22
CA TYR A 103 -7.97 -2.76 22.81
C TYR A 103 -6.60 -2.64 22.16
N LEU A 104 -5.82 -1.62 22.50
CA LEU A 104 -4.46 -1.46 21.99
C LEU A 104 -3.55 -2.56 22.53
N GLN A 105 -3.64 -2.88 23.82
CA GLN A 105 -2.91 -3.99 24.44
C GLN A 105 -3.27 -5.33 23.78
N GLU A 106 -4.57 -5.64 23.66
CA GLU A 106 -5.04 -6.86 22.97
C GLU A 106 -4.47 -6.97 21.54
N GLN A 107 -4.41 -5.85 20.80
CA GLN A 107 -3.80 -5.83 19.47
C GLN A 107 -2.30 -6.10 19.51
N ILE A 108 -1.57 -5.46 20.44
CA ILE A 108 -0.11 -5.63 20.56
C ILE A 108 0.24 -7.07 20.95
N ASP A 109 -0.53 -7.66 21.87
CA ASP A 109 -0.34 -9.04 22.30
C ASP A 109 -0.66 -10.04 21.18
N LEU A 110 -1.73 -9.79 20.41
CA LEU A 110 -2.14 -10.66 19.30
C LEU A 110 -1.15 -10.62 18.14
N ILE A 111 -0.69 -9.43 17.74
CA ILE A 111 0.23 -9.25 16.61
C ILE A 111 1.66 -9.65 17.01
N ASN A 112 2.00 -9.47 18.29
CA ASN A 112 3.33 -9.69 18.85
C ASN A 112 4.45 -9.09 17.98
N PRO A 113 4.41 -7.78 17.69
CA PRO A 113 5.41 -7.15 16.84
C PRO A 113 6.76 -7.05 17.55
N THR A 114 7.85 -7.16 16.80
CA THR A 114 9.21 -6.97 17.32
C THR A 114 9.54 -5.48 17.49
N ILE A 115 8.93 -4.61 16.68
CA ILE A 115 9.08 -3.16 16.75
C ILE A 115 7.69 -2.52 16.82
N VAL A 116 7.50 -1.62 17.78
CA VAL A 116 6.34 -0.73 17.87
C VAL A 116 6.81 0.70 17.61
N VAL A 117 6.14 1.37 16.67
CA VAL A 117 6.45 2.73 16.26
C VAL A 117 5.26 3.62 16.61
N THR A 118 5.43 4.55 17.55
CA THR A 118 4.36 5.50 17.89
C THR A 118 4.49 6.77 17.07
N LEU A 119 3.39 7.27 16.52
CA LEU A 119 3.34 8.48 15.70
C LEU A 119 2.67 9.60 16.50
N GLY A 120 3.48 10.46 17.12
CA GLY A 120 3.02 11.59 17.92
C GLY A 120 2.93 11.29 19.43
N ALA A 121 2.74 12.35 20.21
CA ALA A 121 2.83 12.29 21.67
C ALA A 121 1.66 11.53 22.31
N ASN A 122 0.47 11.59 21.72
CA ASN A 122 -0.71 10.87 22.25
C ASN A 122 -0.60 9.36 22.04
N ALA A 123 -0.04 8.92 20.91
CA ALA A 123 0.27 7.51 20.67
C ALA A 123 1.32 7.00 21.67
N LEU A 124 2.39 7.77 21.92
CA LEU A 124 3.40 7.44 22.92
C LEU A 124 2.84 7.41 24.35
N LYS A 125 1.91 8.30 24.69
CA LYS A 125 1.24 8.25 26.00
C LYS A 125 0.38 7.01 26.16
N ALA A 126 -0.26 6.55 25.09
CA ALA A 126 -1.09 5.36 25.12
C ALA A 126 -0.28 4.09 25.41
N THR A 127 0.96 3.99 24.91
CA THR A 127 1.86 2.88 25.24
C THR A 127 2.25 2.88 26.71
N GLY A 128 2.38 4.06 27.34
CA GLY A 128 2.61 4.19 28.77
C GLY A 128 1.46 3.72 29.67
N LEU A 129 0.26 3.52 29.12
CA LEU A 129 -0.87 2.90 29.84
C LEU A 129 -0.83 1.37 29.81
N ILE A 130 -0.03 0.79 28.91
CA ILE A 130 0.13 -0.66 28.76
C ILE A 130 1.33 -1.12 29.59
N GLU A 131 2.48 -0.46 29.40
CA GLU A 131 3.70 -0.68 30.15
C GLU A 131 4.35 0.68 30.42
N VAL A 132 4.57 0.98 31.69
CA VAL A 132 4.95 2.31 32.17
C VAL A 132 6.32 2.71 31.62
N HIS A 133 6.43 3.95 31.15
CA HIS A 133 7.69 4.55 30.73
C HIS A 133 7.67 6.08 30.88
N ASP A 134 8.83 6.69 31.07
CA ASP A 134 8.96 8.16 31.21
C ASP A 134 9.33 8.88 29.90
N LEU A 135 9.17 8.19 28.76
CA LEU A 135 9.53 8.73 27.45
C LEU A 135 8.71 9.98 27.07
N THR A 136 9.39 10.99 26.55
CA THR A 136 8.76 12.14 25.90
C THR A 136 9.04 12.09 24.40
N LEU A 137 8.10 12.54 23.57
CA LEU A 137 8.31 12.52 22.12
C LEU A 137 9.54 13.35 21.70
N LYS A 138 9.77 14.49 22.36
CA LYS A 138 10.86 15.41 21.98
C LYS A 138 12.23 14.80 22.24
N ASP A 139 12.39 14.12 23.37
CA ASP A 139 13.69 13.63 23.84
C ASP A 139 13.97 12.20 23.37
N SER A 140 12.92 11.42 23.11
CA SER A 140 13.00 10.01 22.70
C SER A 140 12.74 9.79 21.21
N VAL A 141 12.59 10.86 20.41
CA VAL A 141 12.47 10.69 18.96
C VAL A 141 13.72 10.02 18.40
N ARG A 142 13.54 9.00 17.55
CA ARG A 142 14.65 8.23 16.94
C ARG A 142 15.50 7.45 17.96
N THR A 143 14.93 7.07 19.10
CA THR A 143 15.54 6.09 20.00
C THR A 143 14.82 4.74 19.87
N ALA A 144 15.54 3.65 20.08
CA ALA A 144 14.97 2.32 20.25
C ALA A 144 15.10 1.94 21.73
N VAL A 145 13.97 1.83 22.42
CA VAL A 145 13.91 1.53 23.86
C VAL A 145 13.24 0.17 24.04
N ASP A 146 13.74 -0.65 24.96
CA ASP A 146 13.05 -1.88 25.33
C ASP A 146 11.77 -1.56 26.09
N TRP A 147 10.66 -2.13 25.65
CA TRP A 147 9.33 -1.82 26.15
C TRP A 147 8.40 -3.00 25.93
N TYR A 148 7.86 -3.55 27.01
CA TYR A 148 6.88 -4.64 26.97
C TYR A 148 7.37 -5.84 26.12
N GLY A 149 8.66 -6.17 26.23
CA GLY A 149 9.33 -7.27 25.51
C GLY A 149 9.65 -7.03 24.04
N ARG A 150 9.62 -5.77 23.58
CA ARG A 150 9.85 -5.38 22.18
C ARG A 150 10.49 -3.99 22.08
N SER A 151 10.95 -3.61 20.90
CA SER A 151 11.52 -2.27 20.68
C SER A 151 10.43 -1.22 20.47
N LEU A 152 10.37 -0.19 21.29
CA LEU A 152 9.53 1.00 21.09
C LEU A 152 10.35 2.13 20.45
N ILE A 153 9.82 2.70 19.36
CA ILE A 153 10.45 3.80 18.60
C ILE A 153 9.46 4.97 18.46
N PRO A 154 9.66 6.06 19.22
CA PRO A 154 8.84 7.25 19.08
C PRO A 154 9.21 8.07 17.85
N LEU A 155 8.22 8.41 17.02
CA LEU A 155 8.36 9.31 15.87
C LEU A 155 7.29 10.40 15.90
N TYR A 156 7.56 11.51 15.20
CA TYR A 156 6.55 12.56 15.03
C TYR A 156 5.44 12.12 14.08
N HIS A 157 4.23 12.60 14.32
CA HIS A 157 3.09 12.34 13.45
C HIS A 157 3.33 12.93 12.05
N PRO A 158 2.93 12.27 10.96
CA PRO A 158 3.12 12.78 9.58
C PRO A 158 2.17 13.94 9.20
N GLY A 159 1.45 14.52 10.17
CA GLY A 159 0.42 15.54 9.94
C GLY A 159 0.98 16.96 9.94
N GLN A 160 0.28 17.91 9.31
CA GLN A 160 0.75 19.30 9.15
C GLN A 160 1.18 19.97 10.45
N ARG A 161 0.43 19.78 11.56
CA ARG A 161 0.77 20.38 12.86
C ARG A 161 2.14 19.90 13.37
N ALA A 162 2.45 18.62 13.19
CA ALA A 162 3.73 18.06 13.60
C ALA A 162 4.89 18.53 12.71
N MET A 163 4.62 18.88 11.45
CA MET A 163 5.65 19.43 10.54
C MET A 163 6.21 20.78 11.01
N LEU A 164 5.46 21.54 11.82
CA LEU A 164 5.94 22.78 12.46
C LEU A 164 7.06 22.51 13.47
N HIS A 165 7.02 21.35 14.13
CA HIS A 165 8.00 20.96 15.15
C HIS A 165 9.09 20.03 14.62
N ARG A 166 8.80 19.28 13.55
CA ARG A 166 9.77 18.41 12.90
C ARG A 166 9.56 18.40 11.40
N SER A 167 10.46 19.08 10.68
CA SER A 167 10.41 19.27 9.23
C SER A 167 10.42 17.95 8.46
N LEU A 168 9.94 17.96 7.21
CA LEU A 168 9.93 16.77 6.36
C LEU A 168 11.33 16.14 6.16
N PRO A 169 12.43 16.89 5.96
CA PRO A 169 13.77 16.30 5.92
C PRO A 169 14.15 15.55 7.21
N ASN A 170 13.77 16.09 8.38
CA ASN A 170 14.04 15.42 9.66
C ASN A 170 13.20 14.14 9.80
N GLN A 171 11.92 14.19 9.41
CA GLN A 171 11.07 12.99 9.38
C GLN A 171 11.59 11.93 8.42
N ARG A 172 12.10 12.31 7.24
CA ARG A 172 12.76 11.38 6.31
C ARG A 172 13.96 10.69 6.95
N SER A 173 14.79 11.45 7.68
CA SER A 173 15.93 10.91 8.41
C SER A 173 15.49 9.98 9.56
N ASP A 174 14.35 10.25 10.21
CA ASP A 174 13.78 9.36 11.22
C ASP A 174 13.32 8.01 10.63
N TYR A 175 12.68 8.03 9.47
CA TYR A 175 12.25 6.81 8.78
C TYR A 175 13.44 6.02 8.20
N GLN A 176 14.54 6.70 7.85
CA GLN A 176 15.80 6.01 7.52
C GLN A 176 16.38 5.27 8.73
N PHE A 177 16.36 5.90 9.91
CA PHE A 177 16.75 5.23 11.14
C PHE A 177 15.88 4.00 11.41
N LEU A 178 14.56 4.12 11.25
CA LEU A 178 13.65 2.98 11.39
C LEU A 178 14.00 1.85 10.41
N ALA A 179 14.26 2.17 9.14
CA ALA A 179 14.69 1.18 8.15
C ALA A 179 16.03 0.52 8.49
N GLU A 180 16.91 1.20 9.23
CA GLU A 180 18.13 0.60 9.75
C GLU A 180 17.85 -0.35 10.93
N GLN A 181 16.96 0.03 11.86
CA GLN A 181 16.56 -0.86 12.96
C GLN A 181 15.91 -2.15 12.45
N ILE A 182 15.03 -2.03 11.46
CA ILE A 182 14.39 -3.18 10.78
C ILE A 182 15.45 -4.12 10.19
N ARG A 183 16.50 -3.56 9.56
CA ARG A 183 17.62 -4.34 9.01
C ARG A 183 18.44 -5.05 10.10
N ARG A 184 18.73 -4.37 11.22
CA ARG A 184 19.51 -4.91 12.34
C ARG A 184 18.83 -6.08 13.05
N ILE A 185 17.51 -5.98 13.23
CA ILE A 185 16.70 -7.04 13.88
C ILE A 185 16.60 -8.29 12.98
N GLY A 186 17.09 -8.23 11.73
CA GLY A 186 17.03 -9.36 10.82
C GLY A 186 15.59 -9.67 10.40
N VAL A 187 14.68 -8.69 10.49
CA VAL A 187 13.41 -8.72 9.76
C VAL A 187 13.81 -8.68 8.29
N LYS A 188 14.09 -9.86 7.73
CA LYS A 188 14.34 -10.01 6.30
C LYS A 188 13.14 -9.37 5.63
N LYS A 189 13.36 -8.37 4.78
CA LYS A 189 12.36 -7.99 3.75
C LYS A 189 11.83 -9.32 3.24
N ARG A 190 10.53 -9.55 3.36
CA ARG A 190 9.94 -10.83 2.97
C ARG A 190 10.44 -11.05 1.55
N LYS A 191 11.31 -12.04 1.34
CA LYS A 191 11.63 -12.44 -0.03
C LYS A 191 10.27 -12.78 -0.61
N VAL A 192 9.92 -12.14 -1.71
CA VAL A 192 8.66 -12.44 -2.36
C VAL A 192 8.78 -13.89 -2.83
N HIS A 193 8.13 -14.80 -2.09
CA HIS A 193 8.09 -16.22 -2.39
C HIS A 193 6.83 -16.51 -3.21
N GLY A 194 6.97 -17.40 -4.19
CA GLY A 194 5.92 -17.77 -5.13
C GLY A 194 6.42 -17.60 -6.57
N LYS A 195 6.19 -18.63 -7.39
CA LYS A 195 6.36 -18.51 -8.84
C LYS A 195 5.37 -17.46 -9.34
N THR A 196 5.82 -16.56 -10.22
CA THR A 196 4.89 -15.76 -11.02
C THR A 196 4.05 -16.73 -11.85
N ASN A 197 2.77 -16.40 -12.07
CA ASN A 197 1.97 -17.15 -13.03
C ASN A 197 2.71 -17.16 -14.39
N GLU A 198 2.97 -18.36 -14.94
CA GLU A 198 3.67 -18.54 -16.22
C GLU A 198 2.97 -17.75 -17.34
N THR A 199 1.63 -17.79 -17.39
CA THR A 199 0.84 -17.01 -18.35
C THR A 199 1.03 -15.50 -18.18
N LEU A 200 1.19 -15.00 -16.95
CA LEU A 200 1.48 -13.57 -16.71
C LEU A 200 2.88 -13.21 -17.21
N VAL A 201 3.86 -14.09 -17.02
CA VAL A 201 5.22 -13.90 -17.54
C VAL A 201 5.20 -13.83 -19.07
N ASP A 202 4.44 -14.71 -19.72
CA ASP A 202 4.28 -14.73 -21.17
C ASP A 202 3.60 -13.47 -21.70
N VAL A 203 2.54 -13.00 -21.03
CA VAL A 203 1.90 -11.71 -21.35
C VAL A 203 2.90 -10.55 -21.22
N VAL A 204 3.71 -10.52 -20.16
CA VAL A 204 4.73 -9.47 -19.98
C VAL A 204 5.80 -9.54 -21.08
N LYS A 205 6.30 -10.73 -21.42
CA LYS A 205 7.25 -10.91 -22.53
C LYS A 205 6.66 -10.44 -23.86
N ALA A 206 5.39 -10.75 -24.13
CA ALA A 206 4.69 -10.28 -25.32
C ALA A 206 4.64 -8.75 -25.38
N ILE A 207 4.26 -8.10 -24.27
CA ILE A 207 4.19 -6.63 -24.17
C ILE A 207 5.55 -6.01 -24.47
N LEU A 208 6.61 -6.49 -23.82
CA LEU A 208 7.95 -5.95 -24.00
C LEU A 208 8.51 -6.22 -25.41
N SER A 209 8.12 -7.32 -26.04
CA SER A 209 8.55 -7.64 -27.41
C SER A 209 7.95 -6.69 -28.46
N VAL A 210 6.70 -6.25 -28.26
CA VAL A 210 5.99 -5.39 -29.23
C VAL A 210 6.21 -3.90 -28.95
N ASN A 211 6.24 -3.51 -27.68
CA ASN A 211 6.35 -2.11 -27.26
C ASN A 211 7.80 -1.69 -26.94
N GLY A 212 8.74 -2.63 -26.84
CA GLY A 212 10.10 -2.37 -26.40
C GLY A 212 10.17 -1.96 -24.93
N ASP A 213 11.14 -1.09 -24.61
CA ASP A 213 11.35 -0.54 -23.27
C ASP A 213 10.06 0.16 -22.77
N THR A 214 9.37 -0.50 -21.85
CA THR A 214 8.04 -0.12 -21.37
C THR A 214 8.10 0.29 -19.90
N SER A 215 7.48 1.42 -19.55
CA SER A 215 7.43 1.84 -18.15
C SER A 215 6.62 0.84 -17.31
N TYR A 216 7.06 0.60 -16.07
CA TYR A 216 6.36 -0.26 -15.11
C TYR A 216 4.93 0.21 -14.89
N PHE A 217 4.73 1.54 -14.87
CA PHE A 217 3.42 2.15 -14.89
C PHE A 217 2.56 1.63 -16.05
N ALA A 218 3.03 1.75 -17.29
CA ALA A 218 2.30 1.28 -18.47
C ALA A 218 2.07 -0.24 -18.43
N LEU A 219 3.04 -1.01 -17.95
CA LEU A 219 2.94 -2.47 -17.88
C LEU A 219 1.72 -2.92 -17.06
N HIS A 220 1.49 -2.36 -15.87
CA HIS A 220 0.28 -2.68 -15.08
C HIS A 220 -1.03 -2.38 -15.85
N LYS A 221 -1.04 -1.34 -16.69
CA LYS A 221 -2.23 -0.89 -17.40
C LYS A 221 -2.48 -1.73 -18.66
N LEU A 222 -1.41 -2.10 -19.36
CA LEU A 222 -1.47 -2.99 -20.51
C LEU A 222 -1.91 -4.40 -20.09
N VAL A 223 -1.35 -4.94 -19.01
CA VAL A 223 -1.78 -6.22 -18.45
C VAL A 223 -3.26 -6.17 -18.05
N TYR A 224 -3.72 -5.08 -17.42
CA TYR A 224 -5.15 -4.88 -17.13
C TYR A 224 -6.03 -4.84 -18.38
N LEU A 225 -5.61 -4.11 -19.43
CA LEU A 225 -6.39 -3.99 -20.67
C LEU A 225 -6.48 -5.33 -21.42
N LEU A 226 -5.41 -6.11 -21.40
CA LEU A 226 -5.41 -7.46 -21.99
C LEU A 226 -6.30 -8.41 -21.18
N GLU A 227 -6.22 -8.38 -19.84
CA GLU A 227 -7.08 -9.20 -18.98
C GLU A 227 -8.56 -8.87 -19.19
N LEU A 228 -8.91 -7.58 -19.20
CA LEU A 228 -10.28 -7.13 -19.45
C LEU A 228 -10.76 -7.54 -20.84
N GLY A 229 -9.95 -7.29 -21.88
CA GLY A 229 -10.34 -7.62 -23.25
C GLY A 229 -10.53 -9.12 -23.45
N PHE A 230 -9.74 -9.96 -22.77
CA PHE A 230 -9.88 -11.41 -22.84
C PHE A 230 -11.16 -11.87 -22.14
N SER A 231 -11.46 -11.28 -20.98
CA SER A 231 -12.71 -11.50 -20.25
C SER A 231 -13.93 -11.08 -21.05
N GLU A 232 -13.86 -9.97 -21.79
CA GLU A 232 -14.96 -9.49 -22.66
C GLU A 232 -15.14 -10.37 -23.90
N GLU A 233 -14.05 -10.90 -24.50
CA GLU A 233 -14.12 -11.71 -25.73
C GLU A 233 -14.47 -13.18 -25.47
N PHE A 234 -14.00 -13.76 -24.35
CA PHE A 234 -14.13 -15.20 -24.08
C PHE A 234 -14.88 -15.54 -22.80
N GLY A 235 -15.22 -14.57 -21.94
CA GLY A 235 -15.88 -14.82 -20.66
C GLY A 235 -14.99 -15.53 -19.63
N ASP A 236 -13.66 -15.53 -19.84
CA ASP A 236 -12.69 -16.21 -18.98
C ASP A 236 -11.52 -15.27 -18.62
N ARG A 237 -10.63 -15.70 -17.72
CA ARG A 237 -9.50 -14.92 -17.22
C ARG A 237 -8.23 -15.25 -17.98
N LEU A 238 -7.53 -14.22 -18.48
CA LEU A 238 -6.28 -14.39 -19.23
C LEU A 238 -5.16 -14.91 -18.35
N THR A 239 -4.85 -14.18 -17.27
CA THR A 239 -3.80 -14.53 -16.31
C THR A 239 -4.39 -14.92 -14.96
N GLY A 240 -5.67 -14.65 -14.71
CA GLY A 240 -6.27 -14.78 -13.38
C GLY A 240 -5.69 -13.78 -12.36
N ALA A 241 -4.85 -12.84 -12.81
CA ALA A 241 -4.18 -11.91 -11.92
C ALA A 241 -5.18 -10.98 -11.24
N TYR A 242 -4.89 -10.59 -10.02
CA TYR A 242 -5.76 -9.71 -9.26
C TYR A 242 -5.38 -8.24 -9.46
N PHE A 243 -6.39 -7.38 -9.59
CA PHE A 243 -6.20 -5.95 -9.84
C PHE A 243 -6.86 -5.13 -8.75
N ILE A 244 -6.11 -4.17 -8.24
CA ILE A 244 -6.61 -3.20 -7.28
C ILE A 244 -6.58 -1.79 -7.87
N ARG A 245 -7.53 -0.97 -7.46
CA ARG A 245 -7.56 0.45 -7.81
C ARG A 245 -6.48 1.20 -7.02
N GLN A 246 -5.54 1.84 -7.72
CA GLN A 246 -4.58 2.79 -7.15
C GLN A 246 -4.84 4.20 -7.66
N LYS A 247 -4.16 5.20 -7.08
CA LYS A 247 -4.30 6.61 -7.49
C LYS A 247 -4.24 6.80 -9.01
N ASP A 248 -3.29 6.18 -9.68
CA ASP A 248 -3.09 6.28 -11.13
C ASP A 248 -3.70 5.13 -11.96
N GLY A 249 -4.70 4.45 -11.42
CA GLY A 249 -5.50 3.44 -12.13
C GLY A 249 -5.28 2.02 -11.58
N PRO A 250 -5.57 0.97 -12.37
CA PRO A 250 -5.41 -0.41 -11.96
C PRO A 250 -3.94 -0.75 -11.71
N TYR A 251 -3.74 -1.59 -10.71
CA TYR A 251 -2.46 -2.15 -10.33
C TYR A 251 -2.63 -3.66 -10.16
N CYS A 252 -1.97 -4.42 -11.03
CA CYS A 252 -1.85 -5.88 -10.93
C CYS A 252 -1.00 -6.25 -9.70
N THR A 253 -1.56 -6.97 -8.74
CA THR A 253 -0.87 -7.38 -7.49
C THR A 253 0.18 -8.46 -7.76
N ASP A 254 0.00 -9.25 -8.81
CA ASP A 254 0.90 -10.35 -9.15
C ASP A 254 2.10 -9.90 -9.98
N LEU A 255 2.00 -8.69 -10.55
CA LEU A 255 3.09 -8.05 -11.27
C LEU A 255 4.06 -7.43 -10.26
N HIS A 256 5.10 -8.18 -9.90
CA HIS A 256 6.13 -7.75 -8.95
C HIS A 256 7.52 -7.86 -9.58
N ILE A 257 8.31 -6.79 -9.51
CA ILE A 257 9.62 -6.67 -10.20
C ILE A 257 10.58 -7.78 -9.80
N THR A 258 10.68 -8.12 -8.51
CA THR A 258 11.55 -9.20 -8.06
C THR A 258 11.11 -10.56 -8.61
N LYS A 259 9.79 -10.79 -8.76
CA LYS A 259 9.29 -12.05 -9.33
C LYS A 259 9.55 -12.12 -10.83
N LEU A 260 9.35 -11.01 -11.55
CA LEU A 260 9.67 -10.90 -12.98
C LEU A 260 11.15 -11.10 -13.26
N LYS A 261 12.05 -10.49 -12.47
CA LYS A 261 13.50 -10.67 -12.60
C LYS A 261 13.94 -12.13 -12.43
N ASN A 262 13.22 -12.88 -11.59
CA ASN A 262 13.51 -14.30 -11.37
C ASN A 262 12.89 -15.20 -12.46
N ALA A 263 11.91 -14.72 -13.21
CA ALA A 263 11.15 -15.50 -14.19
C ALA A 263 11.51 -15.17 -15.66
N ILE A 264 12.09 -14.00 -15.91
CA ILE A 264 12.52 -13.55 -17.24
C ILE A 264 14.04 -13.35 -17.17
N ASP A 265 14.78 -14.24 -17.81
CA ASP A 265 16.22 -14.17 -17.87
C ASP A 265 16.67 -12.86 -18.54
N ASN A 266 17.70 -12.24 -17.96
CA ASN A 266 18.31 -11.00 -18.46
C ASN A 266 17.34 -9.82 -18.65
N LEU A 267 16.21 -9.79 -17.92
CA LEU A 267 15.27 -8.67 -17.92
C LEU A 267 15.98 -7.35 -17.57
N LYS A 268 15.97 -6.41 -18.51
CA LYS A 268 16.53 -5.07 -18.33
C LYS A 268 15.61 -4.26 -17.45
N ILE A 269 16.14 -3.71 -16.35
CA ILE A 269 15.39 -2.82 -15.45
C ILE A 269 16.19 -1.52 -15.33
N ILE A 270 15.65 -0.44 -15.89
CA ILE A 270 16.25 0.89 -15.88
C ILE A 270 15.48 1.76 -14.87
N LYS A 271 16.21 2.43 -13.98
CA LYS A 271 15.64 3.39 -13.04
C LYS A 271 15.82 4.81 -13.57
N ASN A 272 14.72 5.42 -14.01
CA ASN A 272 14.69 6.81 -14.48
C ASN A 272 14.00 7.68 -13.42
N GLY A 273 14.79 8.16 -12.46
CA GLY A 273 14.28 8.91 -11.31
C GLY A 273 13.36 8.06 -10.43
N VAL A 274 12.07 8.44 -10.39
CA VAL A 274 11.00 7.72 -9.66
C VAL A 274 10.37 6.61 -10.52
N SER A 275 10.57 6.64 -11.83
CA SER A 275 9.97 5.67 -12.76
C SER A 275 10.90 4.48 -13.02
N LEU A 276 10.30 3.30 -13.20
CA LEU A 276 10.98 2.09 -13.60
C LEU A 276 10.59 1.76 -15.04
N VAL A 277 11.57 1.38 -15.86
CA VAL A 277 11.39 0.96 -17.25
C VAL A 277 11.94 -0.45 -17.38
N LEU A 278 11.14 -1.32 -17.98
CA LEU A 278 11.46 -2.72 -18.19
C LEU A 278 11.64 -2.95 -19.69
N GLY A 279 12.63 -3.75 -20.06
CA GLY A 279 12.90 -4.15 -21.44
C GLY A 279 13.40 -5.57 -21.51
N LEU A 280 13.19 -6.21 -22.66
CA LEU A 280 13.88 -7.47 -22.96
C LEU A 280 15.34 -7.18 -23.33
N PRO A 281 16.25 -8.13 -23.12
CA PRO A 281 17.61 -8.02 -23.64
C PRO A 281 17.60 -7.81 -25.16
N PRO A 282 18.59 -7.10 -25.73
CA PRO A 282 18.73 -7.00 -27.17
C PRO A 282 18.86 -8.40 -27.78
N LYS A 283 18.15 -8.65 -28.88
CA LYS A 283 18.30 -9.88 -29.67
C LYS A 283 19.70 -9.87 -30.30
N ASP A 284 20.47 -10.93 -30.11
CA ASP A 284 21.77 -11.10 -30.79
C ASP A 284 21.56 -11.23 -32.31
N LEU A 285 22.59 -10.91 -33.11
CA LEU A 285 22.52 -11.04 -34.58
C LEU A 285 22.19 -12.46 -35.07
N PHE A 286 22.42 -13.46 -34.23
CA PHE A 286 22.17 -14.89 -34.47
C PHE A 286 20.92 -15.41 -33.76
N ASP A 287 20.21 -14.53 -33.06
CA ASP A 287 18.93 -14.86 -32.43
C ASP A 287 17.90 -14.88 -33.56
N GLU A 288 17.67 -16.07 -34.15
CA GLU A 288 16.52 -16.37 -35.00
C GLU A 288 15.27 -16.25 -34.14
N GLY A 289 14.94 -14.99 -33.81
CA GLY A 289 14.19 -14.68 -32.61
C GLY A 289 12.93 -15.51 -32.58
N GLU A 290 12.65 -16.14 -31.43
CA GLU A 290 11.40 -16.86 -31.21
C GLU A 290 10.28 -16.02 -31.81
N SER A 291 9.76 -16.49 -32.94
CA SER A 291 8.65 -15.85 -33.63
C SER A 291 7.58 -15.71 -32.56
N LEU A 292 7.11 -14.48 -32.33
CA LEU A 292 5.99 -14.14 -31.45
C LEU A 292 5.05 -15.33 -31.36
N PHE A 293 5.09 -16.04 -30.22
CA PHE A 293 4.35 -17.26 -29.88
C PHE A 293 3.84 -18.04 -31.10
N SER A 294 4.42 -19.20 -31.43
CA SER A 294 3.76 -20.11 -32.38
C SER A 294 2.29 -20.22 -31.96
N ALA A 295 1.37 -19.71 -32.78
CA ALA A 295 0.01 -19.34 -32.37
C ALA A 295 -0.89 -20.57 -32.17
N ARG A 296 -0.48 -21.43 -31.25
CA ARG A 296 -1.03 -22.76 -30.99
C ARG A 296 -2.25 -22.68 -30.06
N THR A 297 -2.31 -21.66 -29.20
CA THR A 297 -3.40 -21.49 -28.24
C THR A 297 -4.26 -20.26 -28.56
N LYS A 298 -5.52 -20.30 -28.12
CA LYS A 298 -6.44 -19.15 -28.22
C LYS A 298 -5.91 -17.91 -27.48
N VAL A 299 -5.14 -18.13 -26.41
CA VAL A 299 -4.48 -17.08 -25.61
C VAL A 299 -3.43 -16.35 -26.44
N ASP A 300 -2.53 -17.08 -27.11
CA ASP A 300 -1.46 -16.48 -27.94
C ASP A 300 -2.04 -15.65 -29.08
N GLN A 301 -3.08 -16.16 -29.74
CA GLN A 301 -3.77 -15.47 -30.84
C GLN A 301 -4.42 -14.16 -30.36
N PHE A 302 -5.07 -14.19 -29.20
CA PHE A 302 -5.66 -12.99 -28.61
C PHE A 302 -4.60 -11.94 -28.24
N ILE A 303 -3.54 -12.36 -27.54
CA ILE A 303 -2.46 -11.45 -27.13
C ILE A 303 -1.84 -10.81 -28.37
N ASN A 304 -1.42 -11.60 -29.35
CA ASN A 304 -0.78 -11.10 -30.57
C ASN A 304 -1.68 -10.12 -31.35
N LYS A 305 -2.99 -10.36 -31.39
CA LYS A 305 -3.96 -9.45 -32.02
C LYS A 305 -4.14 -8.16 -31.23
N LYS A 306 -4.39 -8.25 -29.91
CA LYS A 306 -4.74 -7.08 -29.09
C LYS A 306 -3.57 -6.19 -28.75
N ILE A 307 -2.38 -6.75 -28.59
CA ILE A 307 -1.20 -6.00 -28.17
C ILE A 307 -0.77 -4.96 -29.20
N LEU A 308 -1.01 -5.24 -30.49
CA LEU A 308 -0.74 -4.33 -31.59
C LEU A 308 -1.57 -3.04 -31.50
N GLU A 309 -2.76 -3.07 -30.88
CA GLU A 309 -3.57 -1.87 -30.65
C GLU A 309 -2.92 -0.87 -29.68
N PHE A 310 -1.95 -1.35 -28.87
CA PHE A 310 -1.26 -0.56 -27.87
C PHE A 310 0.18 -0.21 -28.26
N ARG A 311 0.62 -0.61 -29.46
CA ARG A 311 1.94 -0.29 -29.98
C ARG A 311 2.08 1.23 -30.16
N ASN A 312 3.24 1.78 -29.78
CA ASN A 312 3.58 3.21 -29.88
C ASN A 312 2.63 4.17 -29.13
N LYS A 313 1.80 3.66 -28.20
CA LYS A 313 0.94 4.50 -27.35
C LYS A 313 1.75 5.05 -26.19
N THR A 314 1.57 6.33 -25.90
CA THR A 314 2.15 7.01 -24.74
C THR A 314 1.49 6.55 -23.44
N ASN A 315 2.19 6.75 -22.32
CA ASN A 315 1.63 6.47 -20.98
C ASN A 315 0.30 7.19 -20.73
N ALA A 316 0.13 8.41 -21.27
CA ALA A 316 -1.08 9.19 -21.14
C ALA A 316 -2.25 8.58 -21.93
N GLU A 317 -2.02 8.12 -23.16
CA GLU A 317 -3.03 7.44 -23.98
C GLU A 317 -3.45 6.11 -23.34
N ILE A 318 -2.49 5.32 -22.86
CA ILE A 318 -2.76 4.06 -22.14
C ILE A 318 -3.59 4.33 -20.89
N LYS A 319 -3.18 5.31 -20.06
CA LYS A 319 -3.92 5.73 -18.86
C LYS A 319 -5.35 6.12 -19.22
N THR A 320 -5.53 6.93 -20.25
CA THR A 320 -6.85 7.41 -20.71
C THR A 320 -7.74 6.23 -21.08
N ARG A 321 -7.22 5.30 -21.88
CA ARG A 321 -7.97 4.12 -22.33
C ARG A 321 -8.44 3.25 -21.17
N VAL A 322 -7.60 3.10 -20.14
CA VAL A 322 -7.97 2.40 -18.91
C VAL A 322 -9.12 3.08 -18.17
N TYR A 323 -9.09 4.39 -18.00
CA TYR A 323 -10.18 5.11 -17.32
C TYR A 323 -11.50 5.12 -18.11
N LEU A 324 -11.44 4.85 -19.41
CA LEU A 324 -12.63 4.72 -20.25
C LEU A 324 -13.31 3.34 -20.16
N THR A 325 -12.66 2.34 -19.53
CA THR A 325 -13.22 0.99 -19.35
C THR A 325 -14.42 0.98 -18.39
N LYS A 326 -15.35 0.04 -18.58
CA LYS A 326 -16.56 -0.09 -17.76
C LYS A 326 -16.23 -0.31 -16.27
N PRO A 327 -15.30 -1.21 -15.87
CA PRO A 327 -14.95 -1.39 -14.46
C PRO A 327 -14.42 -0.12 -13.80
N MET A 328 -13.53 0.61 -14.49
CA MET A 328 -12.99 1.86 -13.97
C MET A 328 -14.03 2.97 -13.87
N LYS A 329 -14.91 3.11 -14.87
CA LYS A 329 -16.03 4.06 -14.80
C LYS A 329 -16.98 3.73 -13.65
N ASN A 330 -17.27 2.45 -13.41
CA ASN A 330 -18.10 2.00 -12.29
C ASN A 330 -17.45 2.37 -10.95
N ILE A 331 -16.16 2.10 -10.78
CA ILE A 331 -15.42 2.49 -9.58
C ILE A 331 -15.44 4.01 -9.38
N LEU A 332 -15.11 4.80 -10.41
CA LEU A 332 -15.15 6.26 -10.32
C LEU A 332 -16.56 6.80 -10.01
N LYS A 333 -17.59 6.17 -10.57
CA LYS A 333 -18.99 6.51 -10.26
C LYS A 333 -19.31 6.21 -8.79
N GLN A 334 -18.88 5.06 -8.28
CA GLN A 334 -19.04 4.72 -6.86
C GLN A 334 -18.26 5.67 -5.96
N GLU A 335 -17.02 6.03 -6.31
CA GLU A 335 -16.22 7.03 -5.60
C GLU A 335 -16.98 8.37 -5.51
N LYS A 336 -17.58 8.80 -6.63
CA LYS A 336 -18.38 10.04 -6.69
C LYS A 336 -19.66 9.95 -5.85
N ILE A 337 -20.40 8.85 -5.94
CA ILE A 337 -21.67 8.66 -5.20
C ILE A 337 -21.41 8.59 -3.70
N LYS A 338 -20.44 7.77 -3.29
CA LYS A 338 -20.13 7.50 -1.88
C LYS A 338 -19.22 8.56 -1.26
N LYS A 339 -18.62 9.44 -2.06
CA LYS A 339 -17.62 10.45 -1.64
C LYS A 339 -16.44 9.84 -0.89
N ILE A 340 -16.04 8.61 -1.25
CA ILE A 340 -14.87 7.92 -0.72
C ILE A 340 -13.93 7.60 -1.89
N ASN A 341 -12.62 7.53 -1.62
CA ASN A 341 -11.70 6.93 -2.58
C ASN A 341 -11.79 5.40 -2.45
N MET A 342 -11.74 4.69 -3.58
CA MET A 342 -11.76 3.24 -3.59
C MET A 342 -10.35 2.70 -3.86
N TYR A 343 -9.34 3.37 -3.30
CA TYR A 343 -7.97 2.86 -3.39
C TYR A 343 -7.86 1.51 -2.67
N ASN A 344 -7.07 0.60 -3.22
CA ASN A 344 -6.95 -0.81 -2.85
C ASN A 344 -8.23 -1.64 -3.05
N ALA A 345 -9.32 -1.08 -3.57
CA ALA A 345 -10.52 -1.85 -3.87
C ALA A 345 -10.26 -2.81 -5.05
N PRO A 346 -10.82 -4.04 -5.03
CA PRO A 346 -10.83 -4.94 -6.17
C PRO A 346 -11.38 -4.24 -7.41
N ILE A 347 -10.76 -4.49 -8.56
CA ILE A 347 -11.37 -4.22 -9.85
C ILE A 347 -11.95 -5.52 -10.37
N ILE A 348 -13.27 -5.56 -10.49
CA ILE A 348 -14.02 -6.73 -10.92
C ILE A 348 -14.29 -6.59 -12.42
N PHE A 349 -13.92 -7.63 -13.16
CA PHE A 349 -14.31 -7.81 -14.56
C PHE A 349 -15.70 -8.48 -14.53
N GLU A 350 -16.73 -7.73 -14.94
CA GLU A 350 -18.14 -8.19 -14.97
C GLU A 350 -18.49 -8.83 -16.30
#